data_AF-A0A1Q4F948-F1
#
_entry.id   AF-A0A1Q4F948-F1
#
_cell.length_a   1.000
_cell.length_b   1.000
_cell.length_c   1.000
_cell.angle_alpha   90.00
_cell.angle_beta   90.00
_cell.angle_gamma   90.00
#
_symmetry.space_group_name_H-M   'P 1'
#
loop_
_entity.id
_entity.type
_entity.pdbx_description
1 polymer ?
#
loop_
_entity_poly.entity_id
_entity_poly.type
_entity_poly.pdbx_seq_one_letter_code
_entity_poly.pdbx_strand_id
1 'polypeptide(L)'
;MNASSNEMLLALRSPTSGWLAAVICALDEALLDPEFSEQHRQMLRGLLDAGQVPENVAAASHERLQKFEEAVQTLHEALVGEDVHFEAPVAARPQLKLCASAA
;
A
#
# COMPACT_ATOMS: atom_id res chain seq x y z
N MET A 1 -12.71 -18.60 -17.49
CA MET A 1 -11.26 -18.63 -17.17
C MET A 1 -11.12 -18.43 -15.67
N ASN A 2 -10.86 -19.49 -14.90
CA ASN A 2 -10.74 -19.47 -13.42
C ASN A 2 -9.48 -20.21 -12.93
N ALA A 3 -8.65 -20.71 -13.84
CA ALA A 3 -7.45 -21.46 -13.50
C ALA A 3 -6.34 -20.54 -12.95
N SER A 4 -6.20 -19.31 -13.48
CA SER A 4 -5.12 -18.40 -13.04
C SER A 4 -5.31 -17.88 -11.62
N SER A 5 -6.54 -17.82 -11.11
CA SER A 5 -6.80 -17.35 -9.73
C SER A 5 -6.33 -18.35 -8.68
N ASN A 6 -6.58 -19.65 -8.88
CA ASN A 6 -6.17 -20.68 -7.93
C ASN A 6 -4.65 -20.88 -7.88
N GLU A 7 -3.98 -20.84 -9.04
CA GLU A 7 -2.52 -20.91 -9.12
C GLU A 7 -1.85 -19.71 -8.42
N MET A 8 -2.40 -18.50 -8.61
CA MET A 8 -1.89 -17.30 -7.98
C MET A 8 -2.11 -17.31 -6.46
N LEU A 9 -3.28 -17.75 -5.99
CA LEU A 9 -3.53 -17.95 -4.57
C LEU A 9 -2.60 -18.99 -3.95
N LEU A 10 -2.27 -20.07 -4.66
CA LEU A 10 -1.30 -21.06 -4.21
C LEU A 10 0.11 -20.46 -4.15
N ALA A 11 0.53 -19.72 -5.17
CA ALA A 11 1.84 -19.06 -5.21
C ALA A 11 2.02 -18.08 -4.04
N LEU A 12 0.99 -17.30 -3.71
CA LEU A 12 1.01 -16.35 -2.60
C LEU A 12 1.15 -17.00 -1.21
N ARG A 13 0.91 -18.31 -1.08
CA ARG A 13 1.13 -19.03 0.19
C ARG A 13 2.60 -19.33 0.46
N SER A 14 3.48 -19.19 -0.54
CA SER A 14 4.92 -19.37 -0.33
C SER A 14 5.52 -18.22 0.49
N PRO A 15 6.39 -18.49 1.48
CA PRO A 15 7.05 -17.45 2.25
C PRO A 15 7.99 -16.58 1.40
N THR A 16 8.37 -17.02 0.20
CA THR A 16 9.22 -16.24 -0.72
C THR A 16 8.42 -15.32 -1.65
N SER A 17 7.09 -15.35 -1.60
CA SER A 17 6.22 -14.60 -2.52
C SER A 17 5.99 -13.14 -2.13
N GLY A 18 6.83 -12.57 -1.27
CA GLY A 18 6.68 -11.18 -0.81
C GLY A 18 6.64 -10.16 -1.95
N TRP A 19 7.54 -10.29 -2.93
CA TRP A 19 7.55 -9.40 -4.10
C TRP A 19 6.34 -9.59 -5.02
N LEU A 20 5.86 -10.83 -5.18
CA LEU A 20 4.65 -11.11 -5.95
C LEU A 20 3.43 -10.43 -5.29
N ALA A 21 3.31 -10.54 -3.96
CA ALA A 21 2.24 -9.89 -3.22
C ALA A 21 2.30 -8.36 -3.36
N ALA A 22 3.50 -7.77 -3.19
CA ALA A 22 3.69 -6.33 -3.33
C ALA A 22 3.30 -5.80 -4.72
N VAL A 23 3.69 -6.50 -5.79
CA VAL A 23 3.34 -6.13 -7.17
C VAL A 23 1.85 -6.24 -7.42
N ILE A 24 1.18 -7.28 -6.90
CA ILE A 24 -0.28 -7.43 -7.05
C ILE A 24 -1.01 -6.29 -6.35
N CYS A 25 -0.63 -5.95 -5.12
CA CYS A 25 -1.24 -4.83 -4.39
C CYS A 25 -1.04 -3.50 -5.13
N ALA A 26 0.19 -3.20 -5.57
CA ALA A 26 0.46 -1.97 -6.31
C ALA A 26 -0.32 -1.90 -7.64
N LEU A 27 -0.48 -3.03 -8.33
CA LEU A 27 -1.28 -3.08 -9.56
C LEU A 27 -2.77 -2.89 -9.29
N ASP A 28 -3.30 -3.51 -8.25
CA ASP A 28 -4.71 -3.34 -7.84
C ASP A 28 -5.02 -1.87 -7.54
N GLU A 29 -4.14 -1.20 -6.79
CA GLU A 29 -4.25 0.23 -6.52
C GLU A 29 -4.13 1.09 -7.79
N ALA A 30 -3.15 0.80 -8.65
CA ALA A 30 -2.97 1.53 -9.91
C ALA A 30 -4.20 1.42 -10.82
N LEU A 31 -4.92 0.30 -10.82
CA LEU A 31 -6.13 0.14 -11.62
C LEU A 31 -7.32 0.98 -11.14
N LEU A 32 -7.26 1.49 -9.90
CA LEU A 32 -8.26 2.43 -9.38
C LEU A 32 -7.98 3.87 -9.81
N ASP A 33 -6.76 4.19 -10.26
CA ASP A 33 -6.37 5.52 -10.72
C ASP A 33 -6.86 5.76 -12.17
N PRO A 34 -7.73 6.76 -12.41
CA PRO A 34 -8.16 7.13 -13.75
C PRO A 34 -7.02 7.54 -14.69
N GLU A 35 -5.91 8.06 -14.16
CA GLU A 35 -4.75 8.49 -14.94
C GLU A 35 -3.86 7.30 -15.36
N PHE A 36 -4.06 6.12 -14.75
CA PHE A 36 -3.38 4.89 -15.15
C PHE A 36 -4.03 4.24 -16.38
N SER A 37 -3.81 4.91 -17.51
CA SER A 37 -4.37 4.58 -18.82
C SER A 37 -3.98 3.20 -19.36
N GLU A 38 -4.70 2.76 -20.39
CA GLU A 38 -4.39 1.52 -21.11
C GLU A 38 -2.97 1.55 -21.72
N GLN A 39 -2.53 2.71 -22.20
CA GLN A 39 -1.18 2.88 -22.74
C GLN A 39 -0.10 2.59 -21.68
N HIS A 40 -0.28 3.09 -20.45
CA HIS A 40 0.65 2.82 -19.35
C HIS A 40 0.73 1.31 -19.02
N ARG A 41 -0.40 0.61 -19.07
CA ARG A 41 -0.46 -0.85 -18.86
C ARG A 41 0.25 -1.63 -19.97
N GLN A 42 0.12 -1.18 -21.22
CA GLN A 42 0.83 -1.78 -22.35
C GLN A 42 2.36 -1.61 -22.19
N MET A 43 2.82 -0.43 -21.76
CA MET A 43 4.23 -0.19 -21.47
C MET A 43 4.74 -1.10 -20.33
N LEU A 44 3.98 -1.24 -19.24
CA LEU A 44 4.33 -2.13 -18.13
C LEU A 44 4.41 -3.58 -18.57
N ARG A 45 3.46 -4.05 -19.39
CA ARG A 45 3.50 -5.41 -19.95
C ARG A 45 4.75 -5.63 -20.80
N GLY A 46 5.12 -4.65 -21.63
CA GLY A 46 6.36 -4.71 -22.41
C GLY A 46 7.61 -4.87 -21.54
N LEU A 47 7.68 -4.19 -20.38
CA LEU A 47 8.79 -4.34 -19.44
C LEU A 47 8.82 -5.74 -18.79
N LEU A 48 7.64 -6.28 -18.42
CA LEU A 48 7.53 -7.61 -17.85
C LEU A 48 7.92 -8.70 -18.86
N ASP A 49 7.45 -8.59 -20.10
CA ASP A 49 7.77 -9.53 -21.18
C ASP A 49 9.26 -9.48 -21.56
N ALA A 50 9.88 -8.29 -21.49
CA ALA A 50 11.31 -8.12 -21.70
C ALA A 50 12.17 -8.69 -20.55
N GLY A 51 11.59 -8.89 -19.35
CA GLY A 51 12.29 -9.40 -18.17
C GLY A 51 13.35 -8.45 -17.61
N GLN A 52 13.37 -7.19 -18.05
CA GLN A 52 14.33 -6.18 -17.61
C GLN A 52 13.72 -4.78 -17.65
N VAL A 53 14.11 -3.95 -16.69
CA VAL A 53 13.78 -2.52 -16.68
C VAL A 53 15.01 -1.75 -17.20
N PRO A 54 14.89 -0.97 -18.28
CA PRO A 54 15.99 -0.14 -18.77
C PRO A 54 16.50 0.82 -17.67
N GLU A 55 17.82 0.98 -17.56
CA GLU A 55 18.45 1.75 -16.47
C GLU A 55 17.96 3.19 -16.40
N ASN A 56 17.76 3.83 -17.55
CA ASN A 56 17.20 5.18 -17.64
C ASN A 56 15.76 5.27 -17.11
N VAL A 57 14.94 4.24 -17.36
CA VAL A 57 13.58 4.15 -16.84
C VAL A 57 13.62 3.96 -15.32
N ALA A 58 14.46 3.05 -14.84
CA ALA A 58 14.63 2.81 -13.40
C ALA A 58 15.09 4.08 -12.66
N ALA A 59 16.07 4.80 -13.20
CA ALA A 59 16.56 6.06 -12.63
C ALA A 59 15.47 7.14 -12.58
N ALA A 60 14.73 7.33 -13.67
CA ALA A 60 13.63 8.30 -13.72
C ALA A 60 12.50 7.94 -12.74
N SER A 61 12.16 6.66 -12.62
CA SER A 61 11.17 6.19 -11.64
C SER A 61 11.62 6.45 -10.20
N HIS A 62 12.90 6.22 -9.89
CA HIS A 62 13.44 6.47 -8.56
C HIS A 62 13.42 7.97 -8.21
N GLU A 63 13.87 8.83 -9.13
CA GLU A 63 13.81 10.29 -8.95
C GLU A 63 12.37 10.77 -8.71
N ARG A 64 11.40 10.22 -9.46
CA ARG A 64 10.00 10.60 -9.32
C ARG A 64 9.41 10.16 -7.97
N LEU A 65 9.77 8.96 -7.51
CA LEU A 65 9.35 8.44 -6.20
C LEU A 65 9.93 9.28 -5.06
N GLN A 66 11.22 9.61 -5.12
CA GLN A 66 11.87 10.44 -4.10
C GLN A 66 11.18 11.81 -3.97
N LYS A 67 10.88 12.48 -5.09
CA LYS A 67 10.15 13.76 -5.08
C LYS A 67 8.74 13.63 -4.49
N PHE A 68 8.09 12.49 -4.70
CA PHE A 68 6.78 12.23 -4.13
C PHE A 68 6.87 12.07 -2.61
N GLU A 69 7.85 11.30 -2.11
CA GLU A 69 8.11 11.14 -0.68
C GLU A 69 8.40 12.49 0.00
N GLU A 70 9.24 13.33 -0.61
CA GLU A 70 9.53 14.68 -0.15
C GLU A 70 8.26 15.56 -0.08
N ALA A 71 7.39 15.47 -1.08
CA ALA A 71 6.13 16.21 -1.12
C ALA A 71 5.15 15.73 -0.04
N VAL A 72 5.06 14.41 0.19
CA VAL A 72 4.23 13.83 1.25
C VAL A 72 4.74 14.25 2.62
N GLN A 73 6.05 14.23 2.85
CA GLN A 73 6.66 14.69 4.10
C GLN A 73 6.36 16.18 4.35
N THR A 74 6.53 17.02 3.33
CA THR A 74 6.22 18.46 3.41
C THR A 74 4.74 18.69 3.75
N LEU A 75 3.84 17.93 3.11
CA LEU A 75 2.40 18.00 3.40
C LEU A 75 2.10 17.53 4.83
N HIS A 76 2.73 16.46 5.29
CA HIS A 76 2.57 15.94 6.64
C HIS A 76 2.99 16.98 7.68
N GLU A 77 4.16 17.60 7.51
CA GLU A 77 4.64 18.68 8.39
C GLU A 77 3.69 19.87 8.42
N ALA A 78 3.16 20.26 7.26
CA ALA A 78 2.18 21.35 7.17
C ALA A 78 0.85 21.01 7.87
N LEU A 79 0.43 19.73 7.88
CA LEU A 79 -0.83 19.29 8.50
C LEU A 79 -0.70 18.98 9.99
N VAL A 80 0.47 18.52 10.45
CA VAL A 80 0.73 18.15 11.85
C VAL A 80 1.32 19.32 12.66
N GLY A 81 1.80 20.38 11.99
CA GLY A 81 2.41 21.56 12.60
C GLY A 81 1.51 22.43 13.51
N GLU A 82 0.23 22.11 13.65
CA GLU A 82 -0.58 22.58 14.78
C GLU A 82 -0.86 21.40 15.71
N ASP A 83 -0.11 21.32 16.81
CA ASP A 83 -0.51 20.55 17.99
C ASP A 83 -1.84 21.11 18.50
N VAL A 84 -2.95 20.72 17.88
CA VAL A 84 -4.26 20.83 18.49
C VAL A 84 -4.25 19.79 19.58
N HIS A 85 -3.84 20.20 20.78
CA HIS A 85 -4.08 19.46 22.01
C HIS A 85 -5.59 19.29 22.16
N PHE A 86 -6.13 18.22 21.59
CA PHE A 86 -7.42 17.71 21.98
C PHE A 86 -7.23 17.13 23.38
N GLU A 87 -7.54 17.94 24.39
CA GLU A 87 -7.73 17.44 25.75
C GLU A 87 -8.87 16.42 25.68
N ALA A 88 -8.50 15.14 25.60
CA ALA A 88 -9.45 14.05 25.57
C ALA A 88 -10.29 14.14 26.86
N PRO A 89 -11.62 14.25 26.78
CA PRO A 89 -12.44 14.23 27.99
C PRO A 89 -12.14 12.91 28.69
N VAL A 90 -11.69 13.00 29.95
CA VAL A 90 -11.41 11.85 30.80
C VAL A 90 -12.73 11.12 31.04
N ALA A 91 -13.08 10.21 30.12
CA ALA A 91 -14.23 9.34 30.29
C ALA A 91 -13.94 8.46 31.51
N ALA A 92 -14.65 8.72 32.61
CA ALA A 92 -14.58 7.93 33.82
C ALA A 92 -14.84 6.47 33.46
N ARG A 93 -13.80 5.62 33.53
CA ARG A 93 -13.91 4.20 33.20
C ARG A 93 -14.99 3.58 34.10
N PRO A 94 -16.05 2.97 33.54
CA PRO A 94 -17.04 2.28 34.36
C PRO A 94 -16.34 1.15 35.11
N GLN A 95 -16.47 1.15 36.44
CA GLN A 95 -15.91 0.11 37.28
C GLN A 95 -16.70 -1.19 37.07
N LEU A 96 -16.12 -2.13 36.34
CA LEU A 96 -16.65 -3.48 36.22
C LEU A 96 -16.50 -4.18 37.58
N LYS A 97 -17.61 -4.45 38.26
CA LYS A 97 -17.66 -5.29 39.46
C LYS A 97 -17.82 -6.75 39.03
N LEU A 98 -16.90 -7.59 39.47
CA LEU A 98 -16.92 -9.03 39.23
C LEU A 98 -18.00 -9.65 40.13
N CYS A 99 -19.14 -10.03 39.55
CA CYS A 99 -20.15 -10.83 40.23
C CYS A 99 -19.69 -12.29 40.26
N ALA A 100 -18.90 -12.67 41.26
CA ALA A 100 -18.66 -14.07 41.55
C ALA A 100 -19.97 -14.69 42.09
N SER A 101 -20.62 -15.52 41.26
CA SER A 101 -21.69 -16.41 41.73
C SER A 101 -21.02 -17.60 42.42
N ALA A 102 -21.18 -17.70 43.74
CA ALA A 102 -20.85 -18.91 44.49
C ALA A 102 -21.92 -19.98 44.21
N ALA A 103 -21.45 -21.23 44.15
CA ALA A 103 -22.21 -22.45 43.95
C ALA A 103 -23.22 -22.74 45.06
#